data_AF-A0A354P9Y9-F1
#
_entry.id   AF-A0A354P9Y9-F1
#
_cell.length_a   1.000
_cell.length_b   1.000
_cell.length_c   1.000
_cell.angle_alpha   90.00
_cell.angle_beta   90.00
_cell.angle_gamma   90.00
#
_symmetry.space_group_name_H-M   'P 1'
#
loop_
_entity.id
_entity.type
_entity.pdbx_description
1 polymer ?
#
loop_
_entity_poly.entity_id
_entity_poly.type
_entity_poly.pdbx_seq_one_letter_code
_entity_poly.pdbx_strand_id
1 'polypeptide(L)'
;MHIFRLLALLIVLLGQYCFPVTAIAADRLTPAPSGTFAIVLIPDTQAYKGANTKAEPDSAEVVTNPIFEGHVDWIANHIEDQNIVFVSHVGDIVDKNVHEQWAVARKCMDALHGKVPYGISVGNHDMTSSGDSTLFREYFPATRFERFPWYGGSFAGSKADPKISGSNSNSFQLFTAGGIEFLFLHLECNAPDDVLEWANEVLRRHVDRPAFITSHMGWGPKEKPTTNEGFVAAEKGRMTWSKIHGARGNTPQQLWEKCYRLHPNLIAVFSGDQSRTQAFKAESRGNHGNVVHELLQDYGSGWLRLYRFTPQLNRFEGEAITVHSKTGELCQGTNLVPDRTEHQFRLKFDLVKAK
;
A
#
# COMPACT_ATOMS: atom_id res chain seq x y z
N MET A 1 -69.24 29.97 -53.84
CA MET A 1 -69.57 30.96 -52.78
C MET A 1 -68.62 30.74 -51.62
N HIS A 2 -67.78 31.74 -51.33
CA HIS A 2 -67.27 32.13 -50.00
C HIS A 2 -66.46 31.11 -49.16
N ILE A 3 -65.39 31.43 -48.43
CA ILE A 3 -64.69 32.66 -48.03
C ILE A 3 -63.31 32.22 -47.47
N PHE A 4 -62.31 33.09 -47.60
CA PHE A 4 -60.97 33.03 -47.01
C PHE A 4 -60.92 32.66 -45.51
N ARG A 5 -59.89 31.92 -45.10
CA ARG A 5 -59.32 32.00 -43.74
C ARG A 5 -57.81 32.09 -43.79
N LEU A 6 -57.27 33.27 -43.46
CA LEU A 6 -55.87 33.48 -43.10
C LEU A 6 -55.59 32.76 -41.77
N LEU A 7 -54.52 31.95 -41.72
CA LEU A 7 -53.87 31.57 -40.47
C LEU A 7 -52.53 32.31 -40.41
N ALA A 8 -52.37 33.22 -39.44
CA ALA A 8 -51.10 33.84 -39.11
C ALA A 8 -50.26 32.84 -38.30
N LEU A 9 -49.06 32.54 -38.78
CA LEU A 9 -48.09 31.66 -38.13
C LEU A 9 -47.27 32.50 -37.12
N LEU A 10 -47.48 32.29 -35.83
CA LEU A 10 -46.69 32.90 -34.75
C LEU A 10 -45.47 31.99 -34.49
N ILE A 11 -44.28 32.38 -34.96
CA ILE A 11 -43.04 31.67 -34.66
C ILE A 11 -42.50 32.21 -33.32
N VAL A 12 -42.58 31.39 -32.27
CA VAL A 12 -41.91 31.64 -30.99
C VAL A 12 -40.49 31.11 -31.10
N LEU A 13 -39.51 32.01 -31.19
CA LEU A 13 -38.08 31.70 -31.08
C LEU A 13 -37.72 31.42 -29.62
N LEU A 14 -37.67 30.16 -29.23
CA LEU A 14 -37.05 29.72 -27.98
C LEU A 14 -35.52 29.77 -28.14
N GLY A 15 -34.89 30.82 -27.61
CA GLY A 15 -33.44 30.89 -27.50
C GLY A 15 -32.92 29.82 -26.54
N GLN A 16 -32.24 28.81 -27.09
CA GLN A 16 -31.45 27.87 -26.29
C GLN A 16 -30.24 28.61 -25.71
N TYR A 17 -30.35 28.99 -24.43
CA TYR A 17 -29.18 29.34 -23.64
C TYR A 17 -28.38 28.07 -23.37
N CYS A 18 -27.43 27.78 -24.26
CA CYS A 18 -26.42 26.76 -24.05
C CYS A 18 -25.42 27.32 -23.02
N PHE A 19 -25.61 26.99 -21.74
CA PHE A 19 -24.57 27.25 -20.75
C PHE A 19 -23.37 26.36 -21.09
N PRO A 20 -22.16 26.92 -21.29
CA PRO A 20 -20.98 26.10 -21.48
C PRO A 20 -20.76 25.29 -20.20
N VAL A 21 -20.93 23.98 -20.29
CA VAL A 21 -20.39 23.04 -19.31
C VAL A 21 -18.88 23.14 -19.43
N THR A 22 -18.25 23.93 -18.55
CA THR A 22 -16.81 23.88 -18.35
C THR A 22 -16.48 22.46 -17.87
N ALA A 23 -15.93 21.63 -18.76
CA ALA A 23 -15.30 20.39 -18.36
C ALA A 23 -14.19 20.75 -17.36
N ILE A 24 -14.36 20.38 -16.09
CA ILE A 24 -13.29 20.47 -15.11
C ILE A 24 -12.23 19.48 -15.58
N ALA A 25 -11.09 19.99 -16.06
CA ALA A 25 -9.97 19.14 -16.42
C ALA A 25 -9.58 18.30 -15.20
N ALA A 26 -9.44 16.99 -15.36
CA ALA A 26 -9.04 16.12 -14.27
C ALA A 26 -7.67 16.57 -13.71
N ASP A 27 -7.60 16.75 -12.40
CA ASP A 27 -6.34 17.06 -11.71
C ASP A 27 -5.39 15.87 -11.88
N ARG A 28 -4.19 16.11 -12.41
CA ARG A 28 -3.25 15.07 -12.83
C ARG A 28 -1.93 15.23 -12.08
N LEU A 29 -1.25 14.11 -11.85
CA LEU A 29 0.07 14.15 -11.24
C LEU A 29 1.04 14.90 -12.14
N THR A 30 1.71 15.90 -11.57
CA THR A 30 2.79 16.64 -12.23
C THR A 30 4.15 16.01 -11.93
N PRO A 31 5.18 16.26 -12.76
CA PRO A 31 6.56 15.88 -12.46
C PRO A 31 6.98 16.32 -11.04
N ALA A 32 7.84 15.53 -10.40
CA ALA A 32 8.29 15.85 -9.06
C ALA A 32 9.07 17.18 -9.03
N PRO A 33 8.81 18.06 -8.04
CA PRO A 33 9.66 19.23 -7.82
C PRO A 33 11.12 18.83 -7.56
N SER A 34 12.05 19.64 -8.04
CA SER A 34 13.49 19.40 -7.84
C SER A 34 13.85 19.27 -6.36
N GLY A 35 14.72 18.32 -6.03
CA GLY A 35 15.17 18.04 -4.67
C GLY A 35 14.19 17.20 -3.83
N THR A 36 13.02 16.82 -4.37
CA THR A 36 12.12 15.86 -3.73
C THR A 36 12.46 14.43 -4.12
N PHE A 37 12.06 13.45 -3.32
CA PHE A 37 12.12 12.02 -3.63
C PHE A 37 10.82 11.34 -3.24
N ALA A 38 10.52 10.17 -3.80
CA ALA A 38 9.26 9.48 -3.54
C ALA A 38 9.46 8.00 -3.18
N ILE A 39 8.59 7.49 -2.32
CA ILE A 39 8.34 6.05 -2.22
C ILE A 39 6.93 5.75 -2.75
N VAL A 40 6.74 4.58 -3.35
CA VAL A 40 5.42 4.16 -3.82
C VAL A 40 4.97 2.91 -3.09
N LEU A 41 3.73 2.94 -2.58
CA LEU A 41 3.06 1.76 -2.04
C LEU A 41 2.12 1.14 -3.08
N ILE A 42 2.39 -0.12 -3.40
CA ILE A 42 1.49 -0.99 -4.16
C ILE A 42 0.47 -1.57 -3.15
N PRO A 43 -0.83 -1.28 -3.32
CA PRO A 43 -1.89 -1.83 -2.46
C PRO A 43 -2.13 -3.31 -2.76
N ASP A 44 -3.09 -3.93 -2.08
CA ASP A 44 -3.53 -5.32 -2.31
C ASP A 44 -3.85 -5.58 -3.80
N THR A 45 -3.22 -6.61 -4.37
CA THR A 45 -3.28 -6.89 -5.82
C THR A 45 -4.16 -8.08 -6.15
N GLN A 46 -5.13 -8.42 -5.33
CA GLN A 46 -5.92 -9.66 -5.46
C GLN A 46 -6.93 -9.68 -6.62
N ALA A 47 -6.91 -8.71 -7.52
CA ALA A 47 -7.84 -8.60 -8.64
C ALA A 47 -7.43 -9.48 -9.85
N TYR A 48 -7.11 -10.77 -9.62
CA TYR A 48 -6.73 -11.70 -10.68
C TYR A 48 -7.93 -12.09 -11.56
N LYS A 49 -7.66 -12.30 -12.84
CA LYS A 49 -8.61 -12.78 -13.87
C LYS A 49 -8.10 -14.05 -14.53
N GLY A 50 -8.96 -14.76 -15.25
CA GLY A 50 -8.65 -16.02 -15.90
C GLY A 50 -8.93 -17.23 -15.04
N ALA A 51 -8.33 -18.36 -15.41
CA ALA A 51 -8.69 -19.66 -14.90
C ALA A 51 -8.51 -19.79 -13.39
N ASN A 52 -9.54 -20.31 -12.73
CA ASN A 52 -9.54 -20.61 -11.31
C ASN A 52 -9.17 -19.40 -10.42
N THR A 53 -9.47 -18.15 -10.82
CA THR A 53 -9.38 -17.00 -9.90
C THR A 53 -10.61 -16.91 -8.99
N LYS A 54 -10.64 -16.00 -8.02
CA LYS A 54 -11.87 -15.74 -7.23
C LYS A 54 -12.96 -15.09 -8.09
N ALA A 55 -12.59 -14.23 -9.03
CA ALA A 55 -13.52 -13.48 -9.86
C ALA A 55 -14.11 -14.32 -11.01
N GLU A 56 -13.33 -15.26 -11.56
CA GLU A 56 -13.67 -16.02 -12.77
C GLU A 56 -13.42 -17.53 -12.57
N PRO A 57 -14.07 -18.19 -11.59
CA PRO A 57 -13.75 -19.56 -11.19
C PRO A 57 -13.89 -20.60 -12.31
N ASP A 58 -14.83 -20.38 -13.24
CA ASP A 58 -15.13 -21.29 -14.35
C ASP A 58 -14.42 -20.93 -15.67
N SER A 59 -13.57 -19.89 -15.66
CA SER A 59 -12.82 -19.47 -16.84
C SER A 59 -11.74 -20.49 -17.21
N ALA A 60 -11.47 -20.62 -18.51
CA ALA A 60 -10.34 -21.37 -19.05
C ALA A 60 -9.22 -20.45 -19.57
N GLU A 61 -9.40 -19.13 -19.46
CA GLU A 61 -8.44 -18.14 -19.94
C GLU A 61 -7.16 -18.14 -19.08
N VAL A 62 -6.06 -17.68 -19.66
CA VAL A 62 -4.78 -17.59 -18.93
C VAL A 62 -4.94 -16.62 -17.74
N VAL A 63 -4.35 -16.99 -16.61
CA VAL A 63 -4.35 -16.15 -15.40
C VAL A 63 -3.60 -14.84 -15.67
N THR A 64 -4.24 -13.71 -15.37
CA THR A 64 -3.69 -12.37 -15.55
C THR A 64 -4.05 -11.46 -14.38
N ASN A 65 -3.35 -10.33 -14.27
CA ASN A 65 -3.69 -9.28 -13.30
C ASN A 65 -3.41 -7.89 -13.89
N PRO A 66 -4.37 -7.32 -14.65
CA PRO A 66 -4.19 -6.03 -15.30
C PRO A 66 -3.99 -4.86 -14.33
N ILE A 67 -4.49 -4.96 -13.10
CA ILE A 67 -4.32 -3.92 -12.07
C ILE A 67 -2.88 -3.93 -11.56
N PHE A 68 -2.35 -5.11 -11.20
CA PHE A 68 -0.97 -5.23 -10.75
C PHE A 68 0.02 -4.86 -11.86
N GLU A 69 -0.21 -5.34 -13.08
CA GLU A 69 0.59 -4.94 -14.26
C GLU A 69 0.55 -3.42 -14.46
N GLY A 70 -0.63 -2.80 -14.42
CA GLY A 70 -0.77 -1.34 -14.55
C GLY A 70 -0.05 -0.56 -13.45
N HIS A 71 -0.09 -1.01 -12.20
CA HIS A 71 0.66 -0.38 -11.12
C HIS A 71 2.17 -0.43 -11.36
N VAL A 72 2.68 -1.61 -11.72
CA VAL A 72 4.11 -1.79 -11.94
C VAL A 72 4.60 -1.04 -13.18
N ASP A 73 3.84 -1.06 -14.28
CA ASP A 73 4.15 -0.30 -15.49
C ASP A 73 4.16 1.20 -15.21
N TRP A 74 3.19 1.70 -14.43
CA TRP A 74 3.20 3.10 -14.01
C TRP A 74 4.45 3.43 -13.22
N ILE A 75 4.81 2.61 -12.22
CA ILE A 75 6.01 2.83 -11.41
C ILE A 75 7.26 2.83 -12.29
N ALA A 76 7.43 1.83 -13.15
CA ALA A 76 8.60 1.68 -14.01
C ALA A 76 8.77 2.88 -14.96
N ASN A 77 7.67 3.42 -15.48
CA ASN A 77 7.68 4.59 -16.36
C ASN A 77 7.89 5.91 -15.61
N HIS A 78 7.71 5.94 -14.29
CA HIS A 78 7.80 7.16 -13.48
C HIS A 78 8.95 7.17 -12.47
N ILE A 79 9.90 6.23 -12.58
CA ILE A 79 11.06 6.18 -11.67
C ILE A 79 11.82 7.51 -11.70
N GLU A 80 12.10 8.03 -12.89
CA GLU A 80 12.93 9.22 -13.07
C GLU A 80 12.15 10.53 -12.81
N ASP A 81 10.97 10.72 -13.42
CA ASP A 81 10.24 11.99 -13.34
C ASP A 81 9.59 12.25 -11.97
N GLN A 82 9.32 11.19 -11.20
CA GLN A 82 8.83 11.29 -9.83
C GLN A 82 9.93 11.07 -8.77
N ASN A 83 11.17 10.78 -9.20
CA ASN A 83 12.29 10.39 -8.35
C ASN A 83 11.89 9.30 -7.33
N ILE A 84 11.37 8.17 -7.85
CA ILE A 84 10.96 7.04 -7.03
C ILE A 84 12.21 6.30 -6.56
N VAL A 85 12.49 6.39 -5.26
CA VAL A 85 13.68 5.80 -4.63
C VAL A 85 13.41 4.46 -3.96
N PHE A 86 12.13 4.13 -3.72
CA PHE A 86 11.74 2.87 -3.10
C PHE A 86 10.30 2.47 -3.47
N VAL A 87 10.04 1.17 -3.59
CA VAL A 87 8.70 0.60 -3.78
C VAL A 87 8.40 -0.40 -2.67
N SER A 88 7.22 -0.35 -2.07
CA SER A 88 6.81 -1.35 -1.08
C SER A 88 5.42 -1.90 -1.43
N HIS A 89 5.26 -3.21 -1.29
CA HIS A 89 3.98 -3.89 -1.49
C HIS A 89 3.40 -4.29 -0.14
N VAL A 90 2.13 -3.96 0.10
CA VAL A 90 1.48 -4.14 1.42
C VAL A 90 0.97 -5.57 1.71
N GLY A 91 1.32 -6.56 0.89
CA GLY A 91 0.78 -7.92 0.97
C GLY A 91 -0.52 -8.13 0.21
N ASP A 92 -1.06 -9.34 0.36
CA ASP A 92 -2.17 -9.89 -0.43
C ASP A 92 -1.90 -9.73 -1.92
N ILE A 93 -0.77 -10.31 -2.29
CA ILE A 93 -0.18 -10.28 -3.62
C ILE A 93 -1.01 -11.17 -4.56
N VAL A 94 -1.50 -12.30 -4.04
CA VAL A 94 -2.35 -13.26 -4.75
C VAL A 94 -3.75 -13.34 -4.17
N ASP A 95 -4.73 -13.66 -4.99
CA ASP A 95 -6.11 -13.90 -4.53
C ASP A 95 -6.28 -15.32 -4.01
N LYS A 96 -5.55 -16.28 -4.60
CA LYS A 96 -5.46 -17.68 -4.23
C LYS A 96 -3.98 -18.05 -4.22
N ASN A 97 -3.58 -18.78 -3.19
CA ASN A 97 -2.20 -19.21 -2.98
C ASN A 97 -1.85 -20.39 -3.89
N VAL A 98 -1.68 -20.13 -5.20
CA VAL A 98 -1.41 -21.12 -6.26
C VAL A 98 -0.33 -20.64 -7.22
N HIS A 99 0.41 -21.57 -7.84
CA HIS A 99 1.58 -21.26 -8.67
C HIS A 99 1.28 -20.33 -9.84
N GLU A 100 0.11 -20.44 -10.46
CA GLU A 100 -0.28 -19.63 -11.62
C GLU A 100 -0.31 -18.14 -11.28
N GLN A 101 -0.84 -17.78 -10.10
CA GLN A 101 -0.89 -16.39 -9.66
C GLN A 101 0.48 -15.89 -9.20
N TRP A 102 1.24 -16.74 -8.51
CA TRP A 102 2.61 -16.38 -8.13
C TRP A 102 3.52 -16.17 -9.35
N ALA A 103 3.34 -16.92 -10.43
CA ALA A 103 4.05 -16.70 -11.68
C ALA A 103 3.73 -15.33 -12.29
N VAL A 104 2.46 -14.91 -12.28
CA VAL A 104 2.04 -13.56 -12.70
C VAL A 104 2.64 -12.50 -11.77
N ALA A 105 2.51 -12.65 -10.45
CA ALA A 105 3.08 -11.72 -9.47
C ALA A 105 4.59 -11.54 -9.66
N ARG A 106 5.31 -12.65 -9.88
CA ARG A 106 6.74 -12.66 -10.14
C ARG A 106 7.09 -11.91 -11.42
N LYS A 107 6.36 -12.17 -12.50
CA LYS A 107 6.53 -11.47 -13.78
C LYS A 107 6.31 -9.96 -13.64
N CYS A 108 5.27 -9.54 -12.92
CA CYS A 108 5.03 -8.12 -12.64
C CYS A 108 6.22 -7.52 -11.89
N MET A 109 6.61 -8.09 -10.74
CA MET A 109 7.71 -7.54 -9.94
C MET A 109 9.09 -7.63 -10.63
N ASP A 110 9.30 -8.54 -11.58
CA ASP A 110 10.52 -8.57 -12.41
C ASP A 110 10.71 -7.27 -13.22
N ALA A 111 9.65 -6.54 -13.56
CA ALA A 111 9.77 -5.27 -14.28
C ALA A 111 10.43 -4.15 -13.45
N LEU A 112 10.40 -4.26 -12.12
CA LEU A 112 11.08 -3.33 -11.18
C LEU A 112 12.42 -3.87 -10.69
N HIS A 113 12.65 -5.17 -10.82
CA HIS A 113 13.80 -5.85 -10.24
C HIS A 113 15.11 -5.36 -10.82
N GLY A 114 15.95 -4.76 -9.96
CA GLY A 114 17.23 -4.15 -10.36
C GLY A 114 17.11 -2.72 -10.93
N LYS A 115 15.91 -2.14 -11.00
CA LYS A 115 15.70 -0.75 -11.41
C LYS A 115 15.46 0.20 -10.24
N VAL A 116 14.76 -0.28 -9.20
CA VAL A 116 14.47 0.47 -7.97
C VAL A 116 14.51 -0.48 -6.78
N PRO A 117 15.03 -0.06 -5.60
CA PRO A 117 14.90 -0.83 -4.37
C PRO A 117 13.44 -1.12 -4.04
N TYR A 118 13.15 -2.33 -3.57
CA TYR A 118 11.80 -2.68 -3.15
C TYR A 118 11.76 -3.72 -2.04
N GLY A 119 10.64 -3.73 -1.32
CA GLY A 119 10.30 -4.79 -0.37
C GLY A 119 8.84 -5.22 -0.49
N ILE A 120 8.53 -6.38 0.06
CA ILE A 120 7.22 -7.01 -0.06
C ILE A 120 6.82 -7.54 1.32
N SER A 121 5.70 -7.06 1.86
CA SER A 121 5.02 -7.68 2.99
C SER A 121 4.19 -8.86 2.49
N VAL A 122 4.02 -9.88 3.32
CA VAL A 122 3.19 -11.06 3.01
C VAL A 122 1.83 -10.86 3.66
N GLY A 123 0.74 -10.95 2.88
CA GLY A 123 -0.63 -10.83 3.37
C GLY A 123 -1.25 -12.15 3.81
N ASN A 124 -2.50 -12.11 4.29
CA ASN A 124 -3.16 -13.31 4.78
C ASN A 124 -3.55 -14.31 3.67
N HIS A 125 -3.65 -13.87 2.42
CA HIS A 125 -3.90 -14.75 1.28
C HIS A 125 -2.63 -15.34 0.66
N ASP A 126 -1.47 -14.81 1.03
CA ASP A 126 -0.17 -15.24 0.53
C ASP A 126 0.44 -16.40 1.34
N MET A 127 -0.26 -16.81 2.42
CA MET A 127 0.17 -17.85 3.35
C MET A 127 -1.03 -18.71 3.82
N THR A 128 -0.76 -19.86 4.41
CA THR A 128 -1.80 -20.68 5.06
C THR A 128 -2.23 -20.08 6.40
N SER A 129 -3.32 -20.57 6.99
CA SER A 129 -3.78 -20.12 8.32
C SER A 129 -2.77 -20.36 9.46
N SER A 130 -1.85 -21.31 9.30
CA SER A 130 -0.74 -21.54 10.24
C SER A 130 0.47 -20.63 9.99
N GLY A 131 0.45 -19.82 8.93
CA GLY A 131 1.55 -18.92 8.56
C GLY A 131 2.58 -19.53 7.61
N ASP A 132 2.24 -20.60 6.91
CA ASP A 132 3.13 -21.18 5.90
C ASP A 132 3.08 -20.35 4.62
N SER A 133 4.19 -19.65 4.33
CA SER A 133 4.40 -18.81 3.15
C SER A 133 5.32 -19.47 2.10
N THR A 134 5.36 -20.81 2.03
CA THR A 134 6.27 -21.56 1.16
C THR A 134 6.22 -21.11 -0.31
N LEU A 135 5.03 -20.88 -0.89
CA LEU A 135 4.94 -20.41 -2.28
C LEU A 135 5.50 -19.00 -2.45
N PHE A 136 5.19 -18.05 -1.55
CA PHE A 136 5.85 -16.74 -1.56
C PHE A 136 7.38 -16.88 -1.54
N ARG A 137 7.90 -17.75 -0.68
CA ARG A 137 9.35 -18.00 -0.52
C ARG A 137 9.99 -18.66 -1.74
N GLU A 138 9.23 -19.40 -2.54
CA GLU A 138 9.69 -19.97 -3.81
C GLU A 138 9.89 -18.89 -4.89
N TYR A 139 8.95 -17.95 -5.01
CA TYR A 139 8.99 -16.92 -6.05
C TYR A 139 9.80 -15.67 -5.65
N PHE A 140 9.82 -15.35 -4.36
CA PHE A 140 10.54 -14.22 -3.77
C PHE A 140 11.49 -14.66 -2.64
N PRO A 141 12.42 -15.60 -2.86
CA PRO A 141 13.37 -16.03 -1.84
C PRO A 141 14.34 -14.90 -1.48
N ALA A 142 14.90 -14.93 -0.26
CA ALA A 142 15.94 -13.98 0.17
C ALA A 142 17.14 -13.93 -0.80
N THR A 143 17.56 -15.08 -1.35
CA THR A 143 18.65 -15.19 -2.35
C THR A 143 18.43 -14.37 -3.63
N ARG A 144 17.17 -14.02 -3.94
CA ARG A 144 16.83 -13.10 -5.02
C ARG A 144 17.36 -11.69 -4.77
N PHE A 145 17.46 -11.31 -3.50
CA PHE A 145 17.73 -9.96 -3.01
C PHE A 145 19.13 -9.77 -2.45
N GLU A 146 19.77 -10.83 -1.94
CA GLU A 146 21.09 -10.80 -1.27
C GLU A 146 22.20 -10.12 -2.08
N ARG A 147 22.12 -10.11 -3.41
CA ARG A 147 23.11 -9.42 -4.26
C ARG A 147 22.98 -7.89 -4.26
N PHE A 148 21.86 -7.35 -3.77
CA PHE A 148 21.60 -5.92 -3.77
C PHE A 148 22.07 -5.29 -2.45
N PRO A 149 22.91 -4.24 -2.49
CA PRO A 149 23.41 -3.59 -1.27
C PRO A 149 22.32 -3.00 -0.38
N TRP A 150 21.17 -2.66 -0.96
CA TRP A 150 20.02 -2.14 -0.22
C TRP A 150 19.24 -3.22 0.53
N TYR A 151 19.49 -4.51 0.30
CA TYR A 151 18.86 -5.60 1.05
C TYR A 151 19.64 -5.86 2.34
N GLY A 152 19.09 -5.42 3.47
CA GLY A 152 19.78 -5.49 4.76
C GLY A 152 19.73 -6.88 5.42
N GLY A 153 18.77 -7.71 5.02
CA GLY A 153 18.62 -9.09 5.47
C GLY A 153 17.18 -9.45 5.80
N SER A 154 17.01 -10.65 6.35
CA SER A 154 15.69 -11.19 6.67
C SER A 154 15.69 -12.04 7.92
N PHE A 155 14.50 -12.31 8.43
CA PHE A 155 14.32 -13.25 9.53
C PHE A 155 14.64 -14.67 9.06
N ALA A 156 15.47 -15.40 9.83
CA ALA A 156 15.90 -16.74 9.46
C ALA A 156 14.76 -17.78 9.44
N GLY A 157 13.64 -17.48 10.11
CA GLY A 157 12.49 -18.35 10.26
C GLY A 157 12.28 -18.82 11.69
N SER A 158 11.10 -19.39 11.97
CA SER A 158 10.77 -19.85 13.31
C SER A 158 11.66 -21.02 13.73
N LYS A 159 12.09 -21.03 15.00
CA LYS A 159 12.93 -22.12 15.55
C LYS A 159 12.24 -23.49 15.47
N ALA A 160 10.91 -23.52 15.58
CA ALA A 160 10.13 -24.75 15.57
C ALA A 160 9.93 -25.29 14.14
N ASP A 161 9.79 -24.40 13.16
CA ASP A 161 9.71 -24.74 11.74
C ASP A 161 10.27 -23.58 10.91
N PRO A 162 11.50 -23.72 10.37
CA PRO A 162 12.15 -22.68 9.57
C PRO A 162 11.39 -22.33 8.27
N LYS A 163 10.39 -23.12 7.88
CA LYS A 163 9.51 -22.78 6.75
C LYS A 163 8.52 -21.67 7.09
N ILE A 164 8.16 -21.53 8.36
CA ILE A 164 7.28 -20.48 8.87
C ILE A 164 8.11 -19.21 9.09
N SER A 165 7.61 -18.08 8.58
CA SER A 165 8.20 -16.73 8.78
C SER A 165 9.59 -16.49 8.16
N GLY A 166 10.27 -17.52 7.65
CA GLY A 166 11.66 -17.44 7.19
C GLY A 166 11.84 -17.01 5.73
N SER A 167 13.09 -17.05 5.25
CA SER A 167 13.47 -16.51 3.93
C SER A 167 13.10 -15.03 3.85
N ASN A 168 12.37 -14.57 2.83
CA ASN A 168 12.04 -13.15 2.66
C ASN A 168 10.68 -12.74 3.26
N SER A 169 9.98 -13.63 3.99
CA SER A 169 8.64 -13.33 4.53
C SER A 169 8.65 -12.18 5.52
N ASN A 170 9.79 -11.97 6.18
CA ASN A 170 10.08 -10.80 6.98
C ASN A 170 11.47 -10.28 6.61
N SER A 171 11.59 -9.06 6.12
CA SER A 171 12.86 -8.51 5.61
C SER A 171 13.02 -7.03 5.95
N PHE A 172 14.25 -6.53 5.82
CA PHE A 172 14.50 -5.10 5.89
C PHE A 172 15.45 -4.62 4.80
N GLN A 173 15.28 -3.37 4.42
CA GLN A 173 16.04 -2.70 3.38
C GLN A 173 16.62 -1.39 3.92
N LEU A 174 17.77 -1.01 3.37
CA LEU A 174 18.51 0.21 3.68
C LEU A 174 18.65 1.01 2.39
N PHE A 175 18.33 2.31 2.43
CA PHE A 175 18.49 3.18 1.27
C PHE A 175 18.78 4.62 1.70
N THR A 176 19.31 5.41 0.79
CA THR A 176 19.63 6.82 1.04
C THR A 176 18.91 7.70 0.04
N ALA A 177 18.21 8.72 0.52
CA ALA A 177 17.49 9.67 -0.33
C ALA A 177 17.49 11.06 0.30
N GLY A 178 17.69 12.11 -0.50
CA GLY A 178 17.76 13.48 -0.01
C GLY A 178 18.84 13.71 1.07
N GLY A 179 19.91 12.89 1.06
CA GLY A 179 20.97 12.93 2.08
C GLY A 179 20.61 12.27 3.42
N ILE A 180 19.47 11.57 3.51
CA ILE A 180 19.00 10.86 4.71
C ILE A 180 19.11 9.36 4.47
N GLU A 181 19.64 8.65 5.46
CA GLU A 181 19.73 7.19 5.47
C GLU A 181 18.50 6.57 6.14
N PHE A 182 17.74 5.76 5.41
CA PHE A 182 16.49 5.15 5.86
C PHE A 182 16.62 3.65 6.13
N LEU A 183 15.73 3.17 6.98
CA LEU A 183 15.42 1.75 7.19
C LEU A 183 13.97 1.49 6.77
N PHE A 184 13.71 0.39 6.07
CA PHE A 184 12.35 -0.04 5.75
C PHE A 184 12.20 -1.53 6.08
N LEU A 185 11.33 -1.89 7.03
CA LEU A 185 10.99 -3.29 7.31
C LEU A 185 9.68 -3.69 6.62
N HIS A 186 9.61 -4.95 6.22
CA HIS A 186 8.41 -5.59 5.71
C HIS A 186 8.13 -6.81 6.59
N LEU A 187 7.03 -6.77 7.31
CA LEU A 187 6.63 -7.81 8.27
C LEU A 187 5.39 -8.54 7.75
N GLU A 188 5.39 -9.86 7.91
CA GLU A 188 4.28 -10.71 7.49
C GLU A 188 2.99 -10.43 8.28
N CYS A 189 1.85 -10.77 7.68
CA CYS A 189 0.54 -10.61 8.28
C CYS A 189 0.46 -11.30 9.66
N ASN A 190 0.07 -10.52 10.68
CA ASN A 190 0.01 -10.98 12.07
C ASN A 190 1.35 -11.55 12.60
N ALA A 191 2.48 -10.97 12.19
CA ALA A 191 3.83 -11.33 12.61
C ALA A 191 3.93 -11.85 14.07
N PRO A 192 4.36 -13.11 14.28
CA PRO A 192 4.50 -13.70 15.61
C PRO A 192 5.60 -13.07 16.48
N ASP A 193 5.62 -13.40 17.77
CA ASP A 193 6.55 -12.79 18.74
C ASP A 193 8.04 -12.98 18.40
N ASP A 194 8.44 -14.11 17.81
CA ASP A 194 9.83 -14.35 17.36
C ASP A 194 10.22 -13.42 16.21
N VAL A 195 9.29 -13.09 15.33
CA VAL A 195 9.49 -12.07 14.29
C VAL A 195 9.59 -10.66 14.91
N LEU A 196 8.76 -10.35 15.90
CA LEU A 196 8.81 -9.04 16.57
C LEU A 196 10.09 -8.85 17.37
N GLU A 197 10.61 -9.89 18.00
CA GLU A 197 11.91 -9.85 18.67
C GLU A 197 13.03 -9.49 17.68
N TRP A 198 13.05 -10.14 16.51
CA TRP A 198 13.97 -9.81 15.43
C TRP A 198 13.79 -8.38 14.90
N ALA A 199 12.55 -7.96 14.64
CA ALA A 199 12.27 -6.60 14.16
C ALA A 199 12.73 -5.54 15.19
N ASN A 200 12.51 -5.80 16.48
CA ASN A 200 12.99 -4.97 17.57
C ASN A 200 14.52 -4.84 17.56
N GLU A 201 15.25 -5.92 17.26
CA GLU A 201 16.71 -5.88 17.13
C GLU A 201 17.18 -5.06 15.93
N VAL A 202 16.53 -5.23 14.78
CA VAL A 202 16.85 -4.46 13.57
C VAL A 202 16.63 -2.96 13.81
N LEU A 203 15.47 -2.58 14.35
CA LEU A 203 15.16 -1.18 14.66
C LEU A 203 16.15 -0.57 15.66
N ARG A 204 16.54 -1.33 16.69
CA ARG A 204 17.57 -0.90 17.67
C ARG A 204 18.96 -0.75 17.03
N ARG A 205 19.36 -1.65 16.15
CA ARG A 205 20.67 -1.62 15.48
C ARG A 205 20.82 -0.43 14.54
N HIS A 206 19.71 0.06 14.00
CA HIS A 206 19.63 1.15 13.04
C HIS A 206 18.86 2.35 13.62
N VAL A 207 19.01 2.61 14.91
CA VAL A 207 18.28 3.67 15.63
C VAL A 207 18.59 5.08 15.10
N ASP A 208 19.71 5.24 14.39
CA ASP A 208 20.16 6.44 13.69
C ASP A 208 19.41 6.72 12.38
N ARG A 209 18.63 5.75 11.88
CA ARG A 209 17.92 5.84 10.60
C ARG A 209 16.42 5.98 10.83
N PRO A 210 15.73 6.99 10.27
CA PRO A 210 14.28 7.02 10.24
C PRO A 210 13.75 5.74 9.59
N ALA A 211 12.83 5.09 10.27
CA ALA A 211 12.35 3.76 9.93
C ALA A 211 10.89 3.80 9.46
N PHE A 212 10.64 3.04 8.40
CA PHE A 212 9.32 2.70 7.91
C PHE A 212 9.05 1.22 8.15
N ILE A 213 7.79 0.86 8.38
CA ILE A 213 7.33 -0.53 8.41
C ILE A 213 6.16 -0.69 7.45
N THR A 214 6.16 -1.76 6.66
CA THR A 214 4.96 -2.25 6.00
C THR A 214 4.56 -3.56 6.66
N SER A 215 3.30 -3.64 7.08
CA SER A 215 2.67 -4.84 7.61
C SER A 215 1.26 -4.91 7.04
N HIS A 216 0.82 -6.10 6.66
CA HIS A 216 -0.45 -6.25 5.94
C HIS A 216 -1.66 -5.70 6.71
N MET A 217 -1.85 -6.18 7.95
CA MET A 217 -2.90 -5.69 8.84
C MET A 217 -2.44 -4.49 9.67
N GLY A 218 -3.29 -3.46 9.77
CA GLY A 218 -3.05 -2.26 10.56
C GLY A 218 -4.34 -1.65 11.10
N TRP A 219 -4.91 -0.72 10.33
CA TRP A 219 -6.16 -0.04 10.64
C TRP A 219 -7.35 -0.69 9.93
N GLY A 220 -8.54 -0.56 10.50
CA GLY A 220 -9.76 -1.17 9.96
C GLY A 220 -10.87 -1.13 10.99
N PRO A 221 -11.93 -1.96 10.85
CA PRO A 221 -12.87 -2.21 11.94
C PRO A 221 -12.12 -2.64 13.19
N LYS A 222 -12.23 -1.85 14.26
CA LYS A 222 -11.44 -2.05 15.48
C LYS A 222 -11.63 -3.47 16.02
N GLU A 223 -12.89 -3.86 16.18
CA GLU A 223 -13.31 -5.22 16.52
C GLU A 223 -13.70 -5.99 15.25
N LYS A 224 -13.54 -7.32 15.26
CA LYS A 224 -13.82 -8.17 14.09
C LYS A 224 -15.33 -8.17 13.78
N PRO A 225 -15.76 -7.66 12.61
CA PRO A 225 -17.16 -7.71 12.25
C PRO A 225 -17.63 -9.13 11.97
N THR A 226 -18.89 -9.41 12.30
CA THR A 226 -19.57 -10.69 12.00
C THR A 226 -20.45 -10.61 10.76
N THR A 227 -20.68 -9.41 10.22
CA THR A 227 -21.50 -9.16 9.03
C THR A 227 -20.73 -8.36 7.98
N ASN A 228 -21.13 -8.49 6.71
CA ASN A 228 -20.52 -7.72 5.62
C ASN A 228 -20.67 -6.21 5.80
N GLU A 229 -21.84 -5.77 6.25
CA GLU A 229 -22.10 -4.35 6.56
C GLU A 229 -21.18 -3.83 7.66
N GLY A 230 -20.90 -4.64 8.69
CA GLY A 230 -20.00 -4.26 9.77
C GLY A 230 -18.58 -3.93 9.30
N PHE A 231 -18.08 -4.57 8.24
CA PHE A 231 -16.77 -4.20 7.68
C PHE A 231 -16.74 -2.79 7.08
N VAL A 232 -17.89 -2.24 6.68
CA VAL A 232 -18.02 -0.86 6.18
C VAL A 232 -18.36 0.09 7.33
N ALA A 233 -19.36 -0.24 8.15
CA ALA A 233 -19.97 0.70 9.09
C ALA A 233 -19.32 0.72 10.49
N ALA A 234 -18.60 -0.32 10.91
CA ALA A 234 -18.03 -0.38 12.25
C ALA A 234 -17.01 0.75 12.50
N GLU A 235 -16.86 1.12 13.78
CA GLU A 235 -15.83 2.07 14.22
C GLU A 235 -14.46 1.63 13.72
N LYS A 236 -13.75 2.56 13.08
CA LYS A 236 -12.41 2.34 12.56
C LYS A 236 -11.38 2.62 13.65
N GLY A 237 -10.41 1.74 13.78
CA GLY A 237 -9.35 1.80 14.77
C GLY A 237 -8.18 0.91 14.39
N ARG A 238 -7.10 0.95 15.17
CA ARG A 238 -6.09 -0.10 15.13
C ARG A 238 -6.77 -1.42 15.52
N MET A 239 -6.70 -2.42 14.64
CA MET A 239 -7.49 -3.64 14.80
C MET A 239 -7.00 -4.46 16.01
N THR A 240 -7.95 -5.07 16.73
CA THR A 240 -7.73 -5.90 17.93
C THR A 240 -7.92 -7.40 17.64
N TRP A 241 -7.90 -7.79 16.37
CA TRP A 241 -8.11 -9.16 15.90
C TRP A 241 -7.06 -9.57 14.84
N SER A 242 -6.96 -10.87 14.60
CA SER A 242 -6.02 -11.47 13.64
C SER A 242 -6.74 -12.39 12.64
N LYS A 243 -6.05 -12.67 11.52
CA LYS A 243 -6.51 -13.59 10.47
C LYS A 243 -5.67 -14.88 10.43
N ILE A 244 -4.37 -14.78 10.70
CA ILE A 244 -3.40 -15.88 10.50
C ILE A 244 -2.57 -16.13 11.77
N HIS A 245 -1.80 -17.23 11.78
CA HIS A 245 -0.92 -17.72 12.84
C HIS A 245 -1.64 -18.20 14.12
N GLY A 246 -2.97 -18.13 14.16
CA GLY A 246 -3.77 -18.55 15.31
C GLY A 246 -3.27 -17.88 16.60
N ALA A 247 -3.01 -18.68 17.63
CA ALA A 247 -2.54 -18.18 18.93
C ALA A 247 -1.12 -17.55 18.90
N ARG A 248 -0.32 -17.81 17.86
CA ARG A 248 1.00 -17.18 17.69
C ARG A 248 0.92 -15.79 17.06
N GLY A 249 -0.17 -15.51 16.33
CA GLY A 249 -0.31 -14.30 15.56
C GLY A 249 -0.59 -13.10 16.44
N ASN A 250 0.06 -11.98 16.14
CA ASN A 250 -0.21 -10.72 16.81
C ASN A 250 -1.23 -9.88 16.05
N THR A 251 -2.21 -9.32 16.77
CA THR A 251 -3.12 -8.31 16.24
C THR A 251 -2.35 -7.01 15.98
N PRO A 252 -2.83 -6.10 15.11
CA PRO A 252 -2.19 -4.79 14.95
C PRO A 252 -1.97 -4.03 16.26
N GLN A 253 -2.92 -4.11 17.20
CA GLN A 253 -2.75 -3.56 18.54
C GLN A 253 -1.56 -4.18 19.30
N GLN A 254 -1.37 -5.50 19.21
CA GLN A 254 -0.22 -6.17 19.82
C GLN A 254 1.10 -5.84 19.10
N LEU A 255 1.11 -5.71 17.76
CA LEU A 255 2.27 -5.24 17.00
C LEU A 255 2.72 -3.86 17.49
N TRP A 256 1.75 -2.96 17.73
CA TRP A 256 2.00 -1.65 18.29
C TRP A 256 2.62 -1.72 19.69
N GLU A 257 2.03 -2.53 20.57
CA GLU A 257 2.43 -2.63 21.98
C GLU A 257 3.79 -3.29 22.19
N LYS A 258 4.09 -4.34 21.41
CA LYS A 258 5.27 -5.21 21.53
C LYS A 258 6.45 -4.77 20.68
N CYS A 259 6.23 -3.93 19.66
CA CYS A 259 7.26 -3.49 18.73
C CYS A 259 7.17 -1.99 18.42
N TYR A 260 6.13 -1.54 17.70
CA TYR A 260 6.19 -0.25 17.00
C TYR A 260 6.40 0.95 17.92
N ARG A 261 5.69 1.02 19.05
CA ARG A 261 5.82 2.15 19.97
C ARG A 261 7.16 2.22 20.72
N LEU A 262 7.98 1.17 20.63
CA LEU A 262 9.21 1.03 21.42
C LEU A 262 10.41 1.72 20.77
N HIS A 263 10.30 2.17 19.51
CA HIS A 263 11.45 2.66 18.74
C HIS A 263 11.32 4.14 18.42
N PRO A 264 12.29 4.98 18.83
CA PRO A 264 12.24 6.43 18.62
C PRO A 264 12.36 6.82 17.14
N ASN A 265 12.96 5.96 16.33
CA ASN A 265 13.22 6.18 14.92
C ASN A 265 12.11 5.66 14.00
N LEU A 266 11.11 4.93 14.52
CA LEU A 266 9.93 4.57 13.72
C LEU A 266 9.07 5.81 13.48
N ILE A 267 8.75 6.07 12.21
CA ILE A 267 8.04 7.30 11.82
C ILE A 267 6.79 7.03 10.97
N ALA A 268 6.68 5.88 10.30
CA ALA A 268 5.45 5.48 9.65
C ALA A 268 5.27 3.96 9.58
N VAL A 269 4.01 3.54 9.59
CA VAL A 269 3.57 2.16 9.34
C VAL A 269 2.54 2.18 8.21
N PHE A 270 2.77 1.38 7.18
CA PHE A 270 1.89 1.22 6.02
C PHE A 270 1.16 -0.12 6.07
N SER A 271 -0.12 -0.13 5.69
CA SER A 271 -0.97 -1.32 5.69
C SER A 271 -1.99 -1.34 4.54
N GLY A 272 -2.55 -2.53 4.29
CA GLY A 272 -3.59 -2.82 3.29
C GLY A 272 -4.79 -3.51 3.95
N ASP A 273 -5.17 -4.70 3.47
CA ASP A 273 -6.05 -5.71 4.11
C ASP A 273 -7.55 -5.36 4.21
N GLN A 274 -7.90 -4.07 4.24
CA GLN A 274 -9.23 -3.57 4.57
C GLN A 274 -9.85 -2.76 3.43
N SER A 275 -10.16 -3.40 2.31
CA SER A 275 -10.77 -2.79 1.11
C SER A 275 -12.10 -2.05 1.36
N ARG A 276 -12.79 -2.38 2.46
CA ARG A 276 -14.02 -1.70 2.91
C ARG A 276 -13.77 -0.47 3.79
N THR A 277 -12.53 -0.29 4.25
CA THR A 277 -12.01 0.95 4.84
C THR A 277 -11.28 1.77 3.78
N GLN A 278 -10.56 1.11 2.87
CA GLN A 278 -9.89 1.60 1.65
C GLN A 278 -8.75 2.60 1.85
N ALA A 279 -8.96 3.65 2.64
CA ALA A 279 -7.96 4.63 3.00
C ALA A 279 -8.18 5.08 4.44
N PHE A 280 -7.11 5.16 5.21
CA PHE A 280 -7.17 5.69 6.57
C PHE A 280 -5.81 6.30 6.93
N LYS A 281 -5.82 7.35 7.75
CA LYS A 281 -4.62 7.91 8.35
C LYS A 281 -4.84 8.17 9.84
N ALA A 282 -3.83 7.86 10.64
CA ALA A 282 -3.80 8.17 12.05
C ALA A 282 -2.38 8.56 12.48
N GLU A 283 -2.29 9.31 13.57
CA GLU A 283 -1.03 9.59 14.26
C GLU A 283 -1.07 8.94 15.63
N SER A 284 -0.02 8.17 15.95
CA SER A 284 0.18 7.59 17.28
C SER A 284 1.50 8.04 17.88
N ARG A 285 1.54 8.20 19.20
CA ARG A 285 2.76 8.59 19.91
C ARG A 285 3.50 7.38 20.45
N GLY A 286 4.74 7.21 20.01
CA GLY A 286 5.66 6.22 20.58
C GLY A 286 6.09 6.57 22.00
N ASN A 287 6.70 5.61 22.69
CA ASN A 287 7.18 5.77 24.07
C ASN A 287 8.25 6.87 24.22
N HIS A 288 8.92 7.22 23.13
CA HIS A 288 9.95 8.26 23.09
C HIS A 288 9.41 9.63 22.66
N GLY A 289 8.09 9.76 22.49
CA GLY A 289 7.42 10.99 22.07
C GLY A 289 7.42 11.23 20.56
N ASN A 290 8.09 10.37 19.77
CA ASN A 290 8.01 10.37 18.32
C ASN A 290 6.58 10.13 17.84
N VAL A 291 6.21 10.78 16.75
CA VAL A 291 4.94 10.54 16.06
C VAL A 291 5.16 9.44 15.02
N VAL A 292 4.31 8.42 15.05
CA VAL A 292 4.25 7.36 14.05
C VAL A 292 2.97 7.57 13.24
N HIS A 293 3.14 7.81 11.93
CA HIS A 293 2.04 7.91 10.99
C HIS A 293 1.58 6.51 10.59
N GLU A 294 0.35 6.14 10.93
CA GLU A 294 -0.23 4.86 10.55
C GLU A 294 -1.18 5.06 9.37
N LEU A 295 -0.85 4.41 8.26
CA LEU A 295 -1.37 4.75 6.95
C LEU A 295 -1.89 3.49 6.25
N LEU A 296 -3.17 3.52 5.88
CA LEU A 296 -3.82 2.43 5.17
C LEU A 296 -4.12 2.84 3.73
N GLN A 297 -3.82 1.95 2.78
CA GLN A 297 -4.26 2.00 1.39
C GLN A 297 -4.63 0.61 0.88
N ASP A 298 -5.91 0.39 0.55
CA ASP A 298 -6.41 -0.81 -0.09
C ASP A 298 -7.51 -0.44 -1.09
N TYR A 299 -7.10 -0.02 -2.28
CA TYR A 299 -8.02 0.51 -3.28
C TYR A 299 -8.70 -0.55 -4.14
N GLY A 300 -8.20 -1.78 -4.16
CA GLY A 300 -8.71 -2.89 -4.98
C GLY A 300 -8.93 -2.57 -6.47
N SER A 301 -8.29 -1.52 -6.98
CA SER A 301 -8.55 -0.90 -8.29
C SER A 301 -7.30 -0.16 -8.77
N GLY A 302 -7.39 0.60 -9.86
CA GLY A 302 -6.23 1.23 -10.50
C GLY A 302 -5.52 2.33 -9.70
N TRP A 303 -5.93 2.63 -8.47
CA TRP A 303 -5.30 3.64 -7.60
C TRP A 303 -4.07 3.08 -6.87
N LEU A 304 -2.94 3.77 -6.99
CA LEU A 304 -1.74 3.56 -6.18
C LEU A 304 -1.46 4.79 -5.32
N ARG A 305 -0.61 4.65 -4.29
CA ARG A 305 -0.23 5.79 -3.45
C ARG A 305 1.27 6.04 -3.51
N LEU A 306 1.62 7.27 -3.88
CA LEU A 306 2.96 7.82 -3.83
C LEU A 306 3.08 8.70 -2.58
N TYR A 307 4.20 8.60 -1.88
CA TYR A 307 4.56 9.50 -0.79
C TYR A 307 5.79 10.28 -1.22
N ARG A 308 5.58 11.57 -1.52
CA ARG A 308 6.64 12.48 -1.95
C ARG A 308 7.21 13.20 -0.74
N PHE A 309 8.52 13.16 -0.57
CA PHE A 309 9.22 13.79 0.52
C PHE A 309 10.02 14.99 0.05
N THR A 310 9.90 16.09 0.80
CA THR A 310 10.72 17.29 0.64
C THR A 310 11.69 17.36 1.83
N PRO A 311 12.99 17.07 1.63
CA PRO A 311 14.00 17.23 2.66
C PRO A 311 14.08 18.69 3.13
N GLN A 312 14.18 18.89 4.44
CA GLN A 312 14.47 20.19 5.04
C GLN A 312 15.53 20.02 6.14
N LEU A 313 16.04 21.12 6.69
CA LEU A 313 16.98 21.07 7.81
C LEU A 313 16.30 20.44 9.05
N ASN A 314 16.74 19.25 9.46
CA ASN A 314 16.24 18.47 10.61
C ASN A 314 14.79 17.96 10.55
N ARG A 315 14.14 17.99 9.38
CA ARG A 315 12.79 17.42 9.18
C ARG A 315 12.56 17.10 7.71
N PHE A 316 11.51 16.36 7.42
CA PHE A 316 11.00 16.30 6.06
C PHE A 316 9.47 16.35 6.05
N GLU A 317 8.92 16.97 5.03
CA GLU A 317 7.48 17.00 4.78
C GLU A 317 7.14 15.91 3.77
N GLY A 318 6.08 15.15 4.03
CA GLY A 318 5.55 14.16 3.10
C GLY A 318 4.24 14.65 2.47
N GLU A 319 4.04 14.37 1.21
CA GLU A 319 2.76 14.49 0.52
C GLU A 319 2.31 13.09 0.11
N ALA A 320 1.21 12.62 0.69
CA ALA A 320 0.54 11.41 0.25
C ALA A 320 -0.34 11.75 -0.95
N ILE A 321 -0.05 11.14 -2.09
CA ILE A 321 -0.68 11.40 -3.37
C ILE A 321 -1.23 10.10 -3.93
N THR A 322 -2.56 10.00 -4.00
CA THR A 322 -3.22 8.83 -4.58
C THR A 322 -3.52 9.10 -6.06
N VAL A 323 -2.96 8.28 -6.95
CA VAL A 323 -2.99 8.46 -8.41
C VAL A 323 -3.47 7.19 -9.11
N HIS A 324 -4.27 7.35 -10.17
CA HIS A 324 -4.72 6.21 -10.98
C HIS A 324 -3.61 5.81 -11.96
N SER A 325 -3.05 4.61 -11.80
CA SER A 325 -1.94 4.06 -12.59
C SER A 325 -2.12 4.12 -14.10
N LYS A 326 -3.34 4.02 -14.61
CA LYS A 326 -3.58 4.06 -16.06
C LYS A 326 -3.80 5.47 -16.63
N THR A 327 -4.39 6.38 -15.85
CA THR A 327 -4.82 7.69 -16.36
C THR A 327 -3.95 8.84 -15.88
N GLY A 328 -3.18 8.65 -14.80
CA GLY A 328 -2.41 9.70 -14.13
C GLY A 328 -3.24 10.69 -13.33
N GLU A 329 -4.54 10.44 -13.18
CA GLU A 329 -5.48 11.31 -12.48
C GLU A 329 -5.32 11.17 -10.96
N LEU A 330 -5.49 12.27 -10.24
CA LEU A 330 -5.48 12.30 -8.79
C LEU A 330 -6.85 11.89 -8.24
N CYS A 331 -6.84 11.00 -7.26
CA CYS A 331 -8.06 10.54 -6.60
C CYS A 331 -8.72 11.72 -5.86
N GLN A 332 -9.94 12.06 -6.28
CA GLN A 332 -10.75 13.10 -5.66
C GLN A 332 -11.63 12.57 -4.52
N GLY A 333 -11.69 11.26 -4.35
CA GLY A 333 -12.61 10.55 -3.48
C GLY A 333 -13.05 9.24 -4.11
N THR A 334 -13.57 8.34 -3.29
CA THR A 334 -14.15 7.07 -3.71
C THR A 334 -15.57 6.93 -3.15
N ASN A 335 -16.27 5.86 -3.52
CA ASN A 335 -17.61 5.59 -2.96
C ASN A 335 -17.58 5.29 -1.45
N LEU A 336 -16.48 4.73 -0.93
CA LEU A 336 -16.35 4.36 0.48
C LEU A 336 -15.70 5.47 1.31
N VAL A 337 -14.79 6.23 0.69
CA VAL A 337 -14.06 7.33 1.31
C VAL A 337 -14.19 8.54 0.37
N PRO A 338 -15.29 9.30 0.47
CA PRO A 338 -15.54 10.39 -0.47
C PRO A 338 -14.66 11.63 -0.22
N ASP A 339 -14.06 11.75 0.96
CA ASP A 339 -13.23 12.89 1.32
C ASP A 339 -11.85 12.83 0.63
N ARG A 340 -11.60 13.77 -0.28
CA ARG A 340 -10.30 13.97 -0.94
C ARG A 340 -9.13 14.02 0.05
N THR A 341 -9.33 14.57 1.25
CA THR A 341 -8.25 14.70 2.24
C THR A 341 -7.79 13.37 2.83
N GLU A 342 -8.50 12.27 2.59
CA GLU A 342 -8.03 10.91 2.87
C GLU A 342 -7.16 10.32 1.75
N HIS A 343 -7.12 10.99 0.59
CA HIS A 343 -6.39 10.56 -0.59
C HIS A 343 -5.21 11.45 -0.94
N GLN A 344 -5.33 12.75 -0.65
CA GLN A 344 -4.34 13.80 -0.91
C GLN A 344 -4.12 14.57 0.39
N PHE A 345 -3.00 14.34 1.07
CA PHE A 345 -2.72 14.99 2.37
C PHE A 345 -1.23 15.17 2.62
N ARG A 346 -0.93 16.00 3.61
CA ARG A 346 0.45 16.28 4.04
C ARG A 346 0.73 15.63 5.38
N LEU A 347 1.97 15.20 5.53
CA LEU A 347 2.55 14.57 6.71
C LEU A 347 3.79 15.34 7.14
N LYS A 348 4.06 15.36 8.44
CA LYS A 348 5.26 15.98 8.99
C LYS A 348 6.08 14.91 9.69
N PHE A 349 7.35 14.84 9.34
CA PHE A 349 8.30 13.91 9.92
C PHE A 349 9.41 14.69 10.60
N ASP A 350 9.37 14.71 11.92
CA ASP A 350 10.42 15.30 12.72
C ASP A 350 11.56 14.29 12.85
N LEU A 351 12.77 14.68 12.44
CA LEU A 351 13.95 13.86 12.69
C LEU A 351 14.33 14.03 14.15
N VAL A 352 13.91 13.08 14.99
CA VAL A 352 14.34 13.04 16.38
C VAL A 352 15.83 12.72 16.38
N LYS A 353 16.68 13.66 16.83
CA LYS A 353 18.09 13.35 17.08
C LYS A 353 18.13 12.25 18.14
N ALA A 354 18.72 11.10 17.80
CA ALA A 354 19.07 10.09 18.79
C ALA A 354 19.90 10.78 19.89
N LYS A 355 19.45 10.66 21.14
CA LYS A 355 20.17 11.20 22.30
C LYS A 355 21.31 10.30 22.70
#